data_AF-A0A4V1UVD8-F1
#
_entry.id   AF-A0A4V1UVD8-F1
#
_cell.length_a   1.000
_cell.length_b   1.000
_cell.length_c   1.000
_cell.angle_alpha   90.00
_cell.angle_beta   90.00
_cell.angle_gamma   90.00
#
_symmetry.space_group_name_H-M   'P 1'
#
loop_
_entity.id
_entity.type
_entity.pdbx_description
1 polymer ?
#
loop_
_entity_poly.entity_id
_entity_poly.type
_entity_poly.pdbx_seq_one_letter_code
_entity_poly.pdbx_strand_id
1 'polypeptide(L)'
;MVERRLGYEYTAQGNLLAVLVRIERLNLQAKDTGRPEMAATISRAIAFMERHLAEPINLGDMARTARLNETYFCEAFKQATGISPGRYLMRLRLEHGRYLLLSTTEPITYVARQSGFADPSHFARAFKAAFNTSPSRLRRTQESS
;
A
#
# COMPACT_ATOMS: atom_id res chain seq x y z
N MET A 1 -30.86 18.86 45.32
CA MET A 1 -30.71 18.57 43.87
C MET A 1 -29.31 19.00 43.44
N VAL A 2 -28.65 18.20 42.61
CA VAL A 2 -27.19 18.10 42.50
C VAL A 2 -26.58 19.16 41.56
N GLU A 3 -25.69 20.00 42.10
CA GLU A 3 -24.81 20.89 41.33
C GLU A 3 -23.77 20.07 40.55
N ARG A 4 -23.90 20.02 39.22
CA ARG A 4 -22.85 19.49 38.34
C ARG A 4 -21.72 20.53 38.24
N ARG A 5 -20.57 20.19 38.83
CA ARG A 5 -19.36 21.03 38.89
C ARG A 5 -18.81 21.35 37.49
N LEU A 6 -18.67 22.64 37.16
CA LEU A 6 -18.16 23.23 35.89
C LEU A 6 -16.71 22.84 35.48
N GLY A 7 -16.08 21.83 36.08
CA GLY A 7 -14.66 21.51 35.86
C GLY A 7 -14.37 20.35 34.90
N TYR A 8 -15.38 19.51 34.60
CA TYR A 8 -15.16 18.24 33.90
C TYR A 8 -14.79 18.41 32.41
N GLU A 9 -15.32 19.43 31.75
CA GLU A 9 -15.05 19.71 30.34
C GLU A 9 -13.59 20.13 30.09
N TYR A 10 -13.03 20.92 31.02
CA TYR A 10 -11.63 21.33 30.96
C TYR A 10 -10.65 20.20 31.32
N THR A 11 -11.03 19.30 32.26
CA THR A 11 -10.22 18.10 32.53
C THR A 11 -10.22 17.11 31.37
N ALA A 12 -11.35 16.96 30.66
CA ALA A 12 -11.42 16.09 29.48
C ALA A 12 -10.58 16.65 28.32
N GLN A 13 -10.60 17.96 28.10
CA GLN A 13 -9.74 18.63 27.12
C GLN A 13 -8.25 18.55 27.49
N GLY A 14 -7.91 18.73 28.78
CA GLY A 14 -6.54 18.59 29.28
C GLY A 14 -5.98 17.16 29.11
N ASN A 15 -6.82 16.15 29.32
CA ASN A 15 -6.45 14.75 29.14
C ASN A 15 -6.18 14.43 27.66
N LEU A 16 -6.92 15.01 26.72
CA LEU A 16 -6.69 14.83 25.29
C LEU A 16 -5.31 15.37 24.88
N LEU A 17 -4.98 16.59 25.29
CA LEU A 17 -3.66 17.18 25.05
C LEU A 17 -2.54 16.35 25.67
N ALA A 18 -2.73 15.84 26.89
CA ALA A 18 -1.76 14.97 27.55
C ALA A 18 -1.56 13.63 26.79
N VAL A 19 -2.64 13.02 26.29
CA VAL A 19 -2.58 11.80 25.47
C VAL A 19 -1.86 12.06 24.14
N LEU A 20 -2.18 13.16 23.45
CA LEU A 20 -1.53 13.55 22.19
C LEU A 20 -0.02 13.77 22.39
N VAL A 21 0.37 14.47 23.45
CA VAL A 21 1.80 14.66 23.78
C VAL A 21 2.48 13.33 24.12
N ARG A 22 1.79 12.40 24.79
CA ARG A 22 2.33 11.06 25.09
C ARG A 22 2.54 10.26 23.81
N ILE A 23 1.60 10.32 22.87
CA ILE A 23 1.69 9.66 21.55
C ILE A 23 2.83 10.26 20.73
N GLU A 24 2.95 11.59 20.68
CA GLU A 24 4.05 12.26 19.99
C GLU A 24 5.41 11.89 20.59
N ARG A 25 5.53 11.87 21.93
CA ARG A 25 6.77 11.42 22.60
C ARG A 25 7.10 9.96 22.30
N LEU A 26 6.10 9.07 22.26
CA LEU A 26 6.31 7.68 21.88
C LEU A 26 6.72 7.55 20.41
N ASN A 27 6.14 8.33 19.50
CA ASN A 27 6.51 8.39 18.10
C ASN A 27 7.94 8.95 17.91
N LEU A 28 8.33 9.95 18.69
CA LEU A 28 9.68 10.52 18.68
C LEU A 28 10.72 9.58 19.29
N GLN A 29 10.38 8.85 20.35
CA GLN A 29 11.27 7.82 20.92
C GLN A 29 11.37 6.58 20.01
N ALA A 30 10.29 6.22 19.32
CA ALA A 30 10.33 5.24 18.26
C ALA A 30 11.20 5.72 17.08
N LYS A 31 11.37 7.03 16.88
CA LYS A 31 12.26 7.61 15.86
C LYS A 31 13.76 7.46 16.15
N ASP A 32 14.16 7.12 17.38
CA ASP A 32 15.58 6.97 17.80
C ASP A 32 16.13 5.53 17.71
N THR A 33 15.30 4.54 17.40
CA THR A 33 15.68 3.11 17.47
C THR A 33 15.71 2.41 16.10
N GLY A 34 16.43 2.92 15.08
CA GLY A 34 16.75 2.24 13.79
C GLY A 34 15.59 1.73 12.87
N ARG A 35 14.55 1.13 13.45
CA ARG A 35 13.22 0.78 12.92
C ARG A 35 12.45 1.90 12.19
N PRO A 36 12.42 3.16 12.64
CA PRO A 36 11.70 4.26 11.97
C PRO A 36 12.34 4.63 10.63
N GLU A 37 13.66 4.59 10.54
CA GLU A 37 14.41 4.84 9.31
C GLU A 37 14.20 3.70 8.30
N MET A 38 14.19 2.45 8.79
CA MET A 38 13.89 1.29 7.95
C MET A 38 12.44 1.35 7.42
N ALA A 39 11.47 1.65 8.28
CA ALA A 39 10.08 1.81 7.86
C ALA A 39 9.94 2.89 6.78
N ALA A 40 10.54 4.07 6.99
CA ALA A 40 10.55 5.14 5.99
C ALA A 40 11.23 4.71 4.67
N THR A 41 12.27 3.90 4.75
CA THR A 41 12.98 3.35 3.60
C THR A 41 12.12 2.40 2.77
N ILE A 42 11.41 1.48 3.43
CA ILE A 42 10.47 0.58 2.77
C ILE A 42 9.29 1.36 2.19
N SER A 43 8.76 2.36 2.90
CA SER A 43 7.69 3.24 2.38
C SER A 43 8.11 3.98 1.12
N ARG A 44 9.36 4.46 1.02
CA ARG A 44 9.88 5.07 -0.21
C ARG A 44 9.90 4.10 -1.39
N ALA A 45 10.30 2.84 -1.15
CA ALA A 45 10.30 1.82 -2.18
C ALA A 45 8.87 1.48 -2.65
N ILE A 46 7.91 1.37 -1.73
CA ILE A 46 6.49 1.14 -2.07
C ILE A 46 5.94 2.30 -2.91
N ALA A 47 6.17 3.55 -2.48
CA ALA A 47 5.72 4.72 -3.22
C ALA A 47 6.33 4.80 -4.62
N PHE A 48 7.56 4.32 -4.79
CA PHE A 48 8.17 4.16 -6.11
C PHE A 48 7.47 3.09 -6.95
N MET A 49 7.17 1.92 -6.38
CA MET A 49 6.41 0.87 -7.08
C MET A 49 5.05 1.38 -7.57
N GLU A 50 4.32 2.11 -6.72
CA GLU A 50 2.99 2.65 -7.02
C GLU A 50 3.02 3.68 -8.16
N ARG A 51 4.05 4.54 -8.20
CA ARG A 51 4.20 5.55 -9.26
C ARG A 51 4.56 4.96 -10.62
N HIS A 52 5.19 3.79 -10.67
CA HIS A 52 5.74 3.20 -11.90
C HIS A 52 5.10 1.84 -12.24
N LEU A 53 3.85 1.60 -11.81
CA LEU A 53 3.20 0.29 -11.98
C LEU A 53 3.18 -0.22 -13.42
N ALA A 54 2.98 0.68 -14.39
CA ALA A 54 2.93 0.39 -15.82
C ALA A 54 4.31 0.05 -16.43
N GLU A 55 5.38 0.43 -15.76
CA GLU A 55 6.75 0.31 -16.26
C GLU A 55 7.40 -1.02 -15.83
N PRO A 56 8.40 -1.51 -16.57
CA PRO A 56 9.18 -2.67 -16.15
C PRO A 56 10.10 -2.30 -14.96
N ILE A 57 9.65 -2.65 -13.75
CA ILE A 57 10.44 -2.51 -12.51
C ILE A 57 11.15 -3.83 -12.19
N ASN A 58 12.45 -3.79 -11.94
CA ASN A 58 13.22 -4.93 -11.42
C ASN A 58 13.59 -4.75 -9.94
N LEU A 59 14.16 -5.80 -9.33
CA LEU A 59 14.54 -5.79 -7.92
C LEU A 59 15.60 -4.74 -7.58
N GLY A 60 16.57 -4.54 -8.46
CA GLY A 60 17.63 -3.54 -8.32
C GLY A 60 17.08 -2.12 -8.29
N ASP A 61 16.04 -1.80 -9.08
CA ASP A 61 15.41 -0.47 -9.08
C ASP A 61 14.74 -0.18 -7.72
N MET A 62 14.04 -1.18 -7.17
CA MET A 62 13.37 -1.08 -5.87
C MET A 62 14.40 -0.92 -4.74
N ALA A 63 15.46 -1.73 -4.75
CA ALA A 63 16.52 -1.69 -3.76
C ALA A 63 17.31 -0.37 -3.81
N ARG A 64 17.62 0.13 -5.02
CA ARG A 64 18.31 1.41 -5.22
C ARG A 64 17.50 2.58 -4.69
N THR A 65 16.18 2.58 -4.87
CA THR A 65 15.28 3.60 -4.30
C THR A 65 15.31 3.58 -2.77
N ALA A 66 15.42 2.39 -2.19
CA ALA A 66 15.62 2.19 -0.76
C ALA A 66 17.06 2.51 -0.29
N ARG A 67 18.02 2.75 -1.19
CA ARG A 67 19.46 2.88 -0.89
C ARG A 67 20.03 1.64 -0.19
N LEU A 68 19.50 0.46 -0.50
CA LEU A 68 19.93 -0.82 0.03
C LEU A 68 20.47 -1.71 -1.10
N ASN A 69 21.30 -2.68 -0.76
CA ASN A 69 21.57 -3.79 -1.67
C ASN A 69 20.34 -4.72 -1.76
N GLU A 70 20.25 -5.52 -2.83
CA GLU A 70 19.07 -6.34 -3.14
C GLU A 70 18.75 -7.39 -2.06
N THR A 71 19.77 -8.04 -1.50
CA THR A 71 19.61 -9.07 -0.46
C THR A 71 18.99 -8.47 0.80
N TYR A 72 19.61 -7.40 1.31
CA TYR A 72 19.14 -6.72 2.51
C TYR A 72 17.78 -6.04 2.30
N PHE A 73 17.53 -5.50 1.10
CA PHE A 73 16.21 -4.99 0.73
C PHE A 73 15.15 -6.07 0.78
N CYS A 74 15.38 -7.26 0.21
CA CYS A 74 14.42 -8.36 0.26
C CYS A 74 14.07 -8.77 1.69
N GLU A 75 15.07 -8.88 2.56
CA GLU A 75 14.89 -9.24 3.97
C GLU A 75 14.10 -8.17 4.72
N ALA A 76 14.55 -6.91 4.64
CA ALA A 76 13.91 -5.79 5.31
C ALA A 76 12.47 -5.57 4.81
N PHE A 77 12.24 -5.67 3.50
CA PHE A 77 10.91 -5.53 2.90
C PHE A 77 9.98 -6.65 3.35
N LYS A 78 10.45 -7.90 3.40
CA LYS A 78 9.65 -9.03 3.87
C LYS A 78 9.36 -8.94 5.36
N GLN A 79 10.32 -8.49 6.18
CA GLN A 79 10.08 -8.23 7.60
C GLN A 79 9.04 -7.13 7.81
N ALA A 80 9.04 -6.09 6.98
CA ALA A 80 8.11 -4.98 7.09
C ALA A 80 6.70 -5.28 6.54
N THR A 81 6.59 -6.02 5.44
CA THR A 81 5.32 -6.23 4.70
C THR A 81 4.76 -7.66 4.80
N GLY A 82 5.54 -8.59 5.34
CA GLY A 82 5.22 -10.02 5.41
C GLY A 82 5.45 -10.80 4.10
N ILE A 83 5.69 -10.13 2.97
CA ILE A 83 5.84 -10.77 1.65
C ILE A 83 7.05 -10.21 0.88
N SER A 84 7.51 -10.91 -0.16
CA SER A 84 8.64 -10.44 -0.97
C SER A 84 8.27 -9.23 -1.84
N PRO A 85 9.26 -8.37 -2.20
CA PRO A 85 9.02 -7.20 -3.04
C PRO A 85 8.29 -7.52 -4.36
N GLY A 86 8.69 -8.59 -5.05
CA GLY A 86 8.05 -9.00 -6.30
C GLY A 86 6.59 -9.44 -6.13
N ARG A 87 6.25 -10.12 -5.03
CA ARG A 87 4.85 -10.49 -4.73
C ARG A 87 4.03 -9.26 -4.37
N TYR A 88 4.62 -8.31 -3.66
CA TYR A 88 3.98 -7.04 -3.34
C TYR A 88 3.68 -6.22 -4.59
N LEU A 89 4.67 -6.06 -5.48
CA LEU A 89 4.48 -5.37 -6.77
C LEU A 89 3.37 -6.04 -7.61
N MET A 90 3.37 -7.37 -7.71
CA MET A 90 2.31 -8.10 -8.40
C MET A 90 0.92 -7.80 -7.79
N ARG A 91 0.82 -7.75 -6.46
CA ARG A 91 -0.43 -7.39 -5.77
C ARG A 91 -0.86 -5.97 -6.12
N LEU A 92 0.03 -4.98 -6.04
CA LEU A 92 -0.27 -3.60 -6.42
C LEU A 92 -0.79 -3.51 -7.86
N ARG A 93 -0.12 -4.18 -8.80
CA ARG A 93 -0.52 -4.22 -10.22
C ARG A 93 -1.91 -4.82 -10.41
N LEU A 94 -2.23 -5.90 -9.69
CA LEU A 94 -3.55 -6.53 -9.77
C LEU A 94 -4.66 -5.64 -9.16
N GLU A 95 -4.39 -4.98 -8.03
CA GLU A 95 -5.33 -4.03 -7.43
C GLU A 95 -5.54 -2.81 -8.32
N HIS A 96 -4.49 -2.29 -8.97
CA HIS A 96 -4.62 -1.22 -9.95
C HIS A 96 -5.44 -1.64 -11.17
N GLY A 97 -5.22 -2.85 -11.69
CA GLY A 97 -6.04 -3.41 -12.76
C GLY A 97 -7.49 -3.57 -12.36
N ARG A 98 -7.75 -4.00 -11.12
CA ARG A 98 -9.11 -4.07 -10.55
C ARG A 98 -9.74 -2.69 -10.49
N TYR A 99 -9.03 -1.68 -10.01
CA TYR A 99 -9.50 -0.31 -9.96
C TYR A 99 -9.93 0.18 -11.36
N LEU A 100 -9.07 0.04 -12.37
CA LEU A 100 -9.40 0.42 -13.75
C LEU A 100 -10.59 -0.36 -14.33
N LEU A 101 -10.72 -1.65 -13.99
CA LEU A 101 -11.87 -2.47 -14.35
C LEU A 101 -13.19 -2.07 -13.67
N LEU A 102 -13.13 -1.20 -12.66
CA LEU A 102 -14.32 -0.68 -11.98
C LEU A 102 -14.56 0.78 -12.35
N SER A 103 -13.53 1.54 -12.68
CA SER A 103 -13.61 3.01 -12.86
C SER A 103 -13.68 3.50 -14.30
N THR A 104 -13.35 2.68 -15.30
CA THR A 104 -13.30 3.09 -16.73
C THR A 104 -14.08 2.14 -17.61
N THR A 105 -14.26 2.40 -18.90
CA THR A 105 -14.81 1.43 -19.90
C THR A 105 -13.73 0.89 -20.84
N GLU A 106 -12.46 1.06 -20.48
CA GLU A 106 -11.34 0.70 -21.35
C GLU A 106 -11.24 -0.82 -21.59
N PRO A 107 -10.75 -1.26 -22.76
CA PRO A 107 -10.53 -2.66 -23.06
C PRO A 107 -9.61 -3.33 -22.04
N ILE A 108 -9.86 -4.61 -21.74
CA ILE A 108 -9.05 -5.40 -20.79
C ILE A 108 -7.56 -5.41 -21.19
N THR A 109 -7.26 -5.38 -22.49
CA THR A 109 -5.90 -5.29 -23.02
C THR A 109 -5.20 -3.98 -22.63
N TYR A 110 -5.93 -2.87 -22.67
CA TYR A 110 -5.44 -1.57 -22.22
C TYR A 110 -5.20 -1.59 -20.71
N VAL A 111 -6.18 -2.07 -19.94
CA VAL A 111 -6.08 -2.17 -18.46
C VAL A 111 -4.87 -3.01 -18.03
N ALA A 112 -4.64 -4.15 -18.70
CA ALA A 112 -3.48 -5.00 -18.43
C ALA A 112 -2.16 -4.23 -18.60
N ARG A 113 -2.01 -3.51 -19.72
CA ARG A 113 -0.82 -2.71 -20.02
C ARG A 113 -0.62 -1.58 -19.01
N GLN A 114 -1.67 -0.82 -18.68
CA GLN A 114 -1.59 0.26 -17.69
C GLN A 114 -1.30 -0.27 -16.27
N SER A 115 -1.56 -1.54 -16.02
CA SER A 115 -1.23 -2.22 -14.77
C SER A 115 0.14 -2.91 -14.81
N GLY A 116 0.94 -2.71 -15.85
CA GLY A 116 2.30 -3.26 -15.95
C GLY A 116 2.40 -4.70 -16.43
N PHE A 117 1.34 -5.23 -17.06
CA PHE A 117 1.37 -6.54 -17.70
C PHE A 117 1.63 -6.38 -19.20
N ALA A 118 2.74 -6.95 -19.68
CA ALA A 118 3.04 -7.00 -21.12
C ALA A 118 2.05 -7.90 -21.89
N ASP A 119 1.61 -8.99 -21.26
CA ASP A 119 0.67 -9.95 -21.83
C ASP A 119 -0.69 -9.89 -21.09
N PRO A 120 -1.80 -9.53 -21.78
CA PRO A 120 -3.15 -9.57 -21.22
C PRO A 120 -3.58 -10.96 -20.73
N SER A 121 -3.07 -12.05 -21.32
CA SER A 121 -3.40 -13.42 -20.91
C SER A 121 -2.75 -13.76 -19.56
N HIS A 122 -1.53 -13.29 -19.33
CA HIS A 122 -0.89 -13.35 -18.02
C HIS A 122 -1.67 -12.55 -16.97
N PHE A 123 -2.08 -11.31 -17.29
CA PHE A 123 -2.94 -10.51 -16.41
C PHE A 123 -4.22 -11.27 -16.04
N ALA A 124 -4.95 -11.80 -17.01
CA ALA A 124 -6.21 -12.49 -16.75
C ALA A 124 -6.06 -13.72 -15.84
N ARG A 125 -4.99 -14.50 -16.01
CA ARG A 125 -4.66 -15.66 -15.15
C ARG A 125 -4.32 -15.22 -13.73
N ALA A 126 -3.42 -14.25 -13.59
CA ALA A 126 -3.01 -13.73 -12.27
C ALA A 126 -4.19 -13.07 -11.53
N PHE A 127 -5.02 -12.31 -12.25
CA PHE A 127 -6.22 -11.68 -11.72
C PHE A 127 -7.24 -12.70 -11.21
N LYS A 128 -7.53 -13.73 -12.00
CA LYS A 128 -8.44 -14.82 -11.60
C LYS A 128 -7.91 -15.55 -10.36
N ALA A 129 -6.60 -15.79 -10.29
CA ALA A 129 -5.98 -16.43 -9.12
C ALA A 129 -6.07 -15.57 -7.85
N ALA A 130 -5.96 -14.24 -7.98
CA ALA A 130 -6.00 -13.33 -6.84
C ALA A 130 -7.42 -13.00 -6.35
N PHE A 131 -8.38 -12.83 -7.26
CA PHE A 131 -9.72 -12.33 -6.95
C PHE A 131 -10.84 -13.36 -7.14
N ASN A 132 -10.52 -14.61 -7.51
CA ASN A 132 -11.48 -15.69 -7.78
C ASN A 132 -12.54 -15.35 -8.86
N THR A 133 -12.29 -14.33 -9.69
CA THR A 133 -13.16 -13.91 -10.80
C THR A 133 -12.31 -13.42 -11.97
N SER A 134 -12.78 -13.54 -13.21
CA SER A 134 -12.05 -13.04 -14.38
C SER A 134 -12.26 -11.53 -14.55
N PRO A 135 -11.31 -10.81 -15.19
CA PRO A 135 -11.48 -9.39 -15.55
C PRO A 135 -12.79 -9.11 -16.31
N SER A 136 -13.09 -9.96 -17.29
CA SER A 136 -14.30 -9.86 -18.13
C SER A 136 -15.60 -10.11 -17.37
N ARG A 137 -15.57 -10.98 -16.34
CA ARG A 137 -16.73 -11.22 -15.49
C ARG A 137 -16.97 -10.03 -14.58
N LEU A 138 -15.92 -9.50 -13.96
CA LEU A 138 -16.01 -8.32 -13.11
C LEU A 138 -16.60 -7.12 -13.87
N ARG A 139 -16.16 -6.88 -15.11
CA ARG A 139 -16.68 -5.81 -15.98
C ARG A 139 -18.19 -5.93 -16.22
N ARG A 140 -18.66 -7.11 -16.62
CA ARG A 140 -20.09 -7.34 -16.91
C ARG A 140 -20.98 -7.12 -15.69
N THR A 141 -20.48 -7.44 -14.49
CA THR A 141 -21.23 -7.19 -13.25
C THR A 141 -21.39 -5.70 -12.97
N GLN A 142 -20.41 -4.85 -13.32
CA GLN A 142 -20.54 -3.39 -13.19
C GLN A 142 -21.52 -2.79 -14.19
N GLU A 143 -21.55 -3.26 -15.44
CA GLU A 143 -22.48 -2.76 -16.47
C GLU A 143 -23.96 -3.07 -16.15
N SER A 144 -24.21 -4.01 -15.23
CA SER A 144 -25.56 -4.43 -14.83
C SER A 144 -26.06 -3.77 -13.54
N SER A 145 -25.29 -2.83 -12.95
CA SER A 145 -25.62 -2.08 -11.73
C SER A 145 -25.81 -0.60 -12.03
#